data_AF-A0A098BW10-F1
#
_entry.id   AF-A0A098BW10-F1
#
_cell.length_a   1.000
_cell.length_b   1.000
_cell.length_c   1.000
_cell.angle_alpha   90.00
_cell.angle_beta   90.00
_cell.angle_gamma   90.00
#
_symmetry.space_group_name_H-M   'P 1'
#
loop_
_entity.id
_entity.type
_entity.pdbx_description
1 polymer ?
#
loop_
_entity_poly.entity_id
_entity_poly.type
_entity_poly.pdbx_seq_one_letter_code
_entity_poly.pdbx_strand_id
1 'polypeptide(L)'
;MARPRKYTFPLSDLRGFEDVRLELKSNPELDGLDIENAVITLKQRKQSYTAQPENLKRALVSLERYISRNGITEPVELSKREMSDILCISRPTVDKWIDAEIIKAEIPETASDKFSSIQYYPHIFTTRSILQGLKKLVDKL
;
A
#
# COMPACT_ATOMS: atom_id res chain seq x y z
N MET A 1 6.02 -13.90 -17.89
CA MET A 1 6.07 -13.63 -16.43
C MET A 1 5.47 -14.81 -15.69
N ALA A 2 6.14 -15.35 -14.68
CA ALA A 2 5.60 -16.47 -13.89
C ALA A 2 4.38 -16.02 -13.07
N ARG A 3 3.31 -16.81 -13.07
CA ARG A 3 2.09 -16.52 -12.30
C ARG A 3 2.43 -16.53 -10.80
N PRO A 4 1.97 -15.57 -9.99
CA PRO A 4 2.17 -15.58 -8.54
C PRO A 4 1.68 -16.90 -7.97
N ARG A 5 2.55 -17.59 -7.22
CA ARG A 5 2.19 -18.88 -6.62
C ARG A 5 1.13 -18.65 -5.56
N LYS A 6 0.11 -19.50 -5.56
CA LYS A 6 -0.91 -19.58 -4.52
C LYS A 6 -0.83 -20.97 -3.91
N TYR A 7 -0.93 -21.05 -2.60
CA TYR A 7 -1.03 -22.31 -1.88
C TYR A 7 -2.31 -22.28 -1.08
N THR A 8 -3.14 -23.30 -1.28
CA THR A 8 -4.50 -23.37 -0.74
C THR A 8 -4.63 -24.68 -0.01
N PHE A 9 -5.11 -24.65 1.23
CA PHE A 9 -5.28 -25.84 2.07
C PHE A 9 -6.40 -25.64 3.10
N PRO A 10 -7.03 -26.72 3.59
CA PRO A 10 -8.05 -26.67 4.62
C PRO A 10 -7.57 -25.98 5.91
N LEU A 11 -8.42 -25.16 6.52
CA LEU A 11 -8.13 -24.49 7.79
C LEU A 11 -7.92 -25.51 8.93
N SER A 12 -8.63 -26.63 8.87
CA SER A 12 -8.53 -27.78 9.79
C SER A 12 -7.13 -28.39 9.89
N ASP A 13 -6.30 -28.23 8.86
CA ASP A 13 -4.97 -28.85 8.80
C ASP A 13 -3.93 -28.07 9.65
N LEU A 14 -4.31 -26.91 10.20
CA LEU A 14 -3.45 -26.13 11.08
C LEU A 14 -3.41 -26.70 12.50
N ARG A 15 -2.21 -26.78 13.08
CA ARG A 15 -2.03 -27.18 14.49
C ARG A 15 -2.77 -26.27 15.49
N GLY A 16 -3.03 -25.01 15.13
CA GLY A 16 -3.76 -24.02 15.94
C GLY A 16 -5.20 -23.82 15.49
N PHE A 17 -5.79 -24.79 14.79
CA PHE A 17 -7.16 -24.68 14.26
C PHE A 17 -8.17 -24.31 15.34
N GLU A 18 -8.10 -24.92 16.52
CA GLU A 18 -9.06 -24.70 17.59
C GLU A 18 -9.07 -23.26 18.12
N ASP A 19 -7.89 -22.66 18.29
CA ASP A 19 -7.77 -21.27 18.74
C ASP A 19 -8.36 -20.31 17.70
N VAL A 20 -8.02 -20.52 16.42
CA VAL A 20 -8.56 -19.72 15.30
C VAL A 20 -10.07 -19.92 15.18
N ARG A 21 -10.56 -21.15 15.37
CA ARG A 21 -11.99 -21.48 15.33
C ARG A 21 -12.76 -20.74 16.44
N LEU A 22 -12.23 -20.69 17.66
CA LEU A 22 -12.84 -19.97 18.77
C LEU A 22 -12.91 -18.46 18.50
N GLU A 23 -11.83 -17.88 17.98
CA GLU A 23 -11.80 -16.47 17.58
C GLU A 23 -12.83 -16.17 16.49
N LEU A 24 -12.91 -17.00 15.44
CA LEU A 24 -13.86 -16.82 14.34
C LEU A 24 -15.31 -17.00 14.79
N LYS A 25 -15.61 -17.95 15.69
CA LYS A 25 -16.95 -18.16 16.26
C LYS A 25 -17.38 -17.05 17.21
N SER A 26 -16.44 -16.34 17.81
CA SER A 26 -16.74 -15.18 18.65
C SER A 26 -17.20 -13.96 17.84
N ASN A 27 -17.05 -14.01 16.50
CA ASN A 27 -17.43 -12.92 15.62
C ASN A 27 -18.85 -13.10 15.07
N PRO A 28 -19.83 -12.25 15.48
CA PRO A 28 -21.23 -12.36 15.07
C PRO A 28 -21.44 -12.16 13.56
N GLU A 29 -20.48 -11.55 12.84
CA GLU A 29 -20.56 -11.40 11.38
C GLU A 29 -20.36 -12.73 10.63
N LEU A 30 -19.84 -13.75 11.30
CA LEU A 30 -19.51 -15.06 10.72
C LEU A 30 -20.49 -16.17 11.13
N ASP A 31 -21.58 -15.84 11.85
CA ASP A 31 -22.52 -16.80 12.46
C ASP A 31 -23.30 -17.69 11.48
N GLY A 32 -23.16 -17.48 10.16
CA GLY A 32 -23.74 -18.31 9.11
C GLY A 32 -22.71 -19.05 8.24
N LEU A 33 -21.41 -18.95 8.56
CA LEU A 33 -20.34 -19.54 7.75
C LEU A 33 -19.89 -20.88 8.32
N ASP A 34 -19.65 -21.83 7.42
CA ASP A 34 -19.10 -23.13 7.77
C ASP A 34 -17.58 -23.03 7.98
N ILE A 35 -17.19 -22.79 9.23
CA ILE A 35 -15.77 -22.66 9.63
C ILE A 35 -15.04 -24.01 9.54
N GLU A 36 -15.75 -25.14 9.69
CA GLU A 36 -15.16 -26.48 9.64
C GLU A 36 -14.64 -26.81 8.22
N ASN A 37 -15.33 -26.30 7.20
CA ASN A 37 -14.93 -26.44 5.79
C ASN A 37 -14.18 -25.21 5.25
N ALA A 38 -13.73 -24.30 6.12
CA ALA A 38 -12.99 -23.12 5.69
C ALA A 38 -11.64 -23.49 5.05
N VAL A 39 -11.23 -22.71 4.06
CA VAL A 39 -9.99 -22.91 3.31
C VAL A 39 -9.12 -21.68 3.40
N ILE A 40 -7.84 -21.86 3.76
CA ILE A 40 -6.85 -20.79 3.75
C ILE A 40 -6.17 -20.75 2.38
N THR A 41 -6.00 -19.54 1.84
CA THR A 41 -5.16 -19.30 0.67
C THR A 41 -4.00 -18.37 1.00
N LEU A 42 -2.78 -18.92 0.98
CA LEU A 42 -1.54 -18.15 1.06
C LEU A 42 -1.14 -17.68 -0.34
N LYS A 43 -0.97 -16.38 -0.51
CA LYS A 43 -0.47 -15.78 -1.75
C LYS A 43 1.03 -15.54 -1.60
N GLN A 44 1.80 -15.87 -2.65
CA GLN A 44 3.21 -15.49 -2.73
C GLN A 44 3.33 -13.98 -2.51
N ARG A 45 4.12 -13.60 -1.51
CA ARG A 45 4.45 -12.20 -1.27
C ARG A 45 5.14 -11.67 -2.54
N LYS A 46 4.58 -10.63 -3.16
CA LYS A 46 5.27 -9.92 -4.25
C LYS A 46 6.64 -9.49 -3.68
N GLN A 47 7.72 -9.73 -4.43
CA GLN A 47 9.02 -9.13 -4.06
C GLN A 47 8.80 -7.62 -3.92
N SER A 48 9.25 -7.05 -2.81
CA SER A 48 9.15 -5.60 -2.61
C SER A 48 9.89 -4.92 -3.74
N TYR A 49 9.18 -4.11 -4.52
CA TYR A 49 9.82 -3.38 -5.60
C TYR A 49 10.79 -2.37 -4.99
N THR A 50 12.07 -2.47 -5.36
CA THR A 50 13.09 -1.50 -4.96
C THR A 50 13.29 -0.52 -6.11
N ALA A 51 12.94 0.75 -5.90
CA ALA A 51 13.26 1.80 -6.85
C ALA A 51 14.78 1.98 -6.93
N GLN A 52 15.30 2.22 -8.13
CA GLN A 52 16.72 2.53 -8.28
C GLN A 52 17.05 3.86 -7.59
N PRO A 53 18.19 3.96 -6.90
CA PRO A 53 18.61 5.17 -6.18
C PRO A 53 18.59 6.44 -7.03
N GLU A 54 19.02 6.33 -8.30
CA GLU A 54 19.03 7.45 -9.25
C GLU A 54 17.61 7.95 -9.57
N ASN A 55 16.64 7.04 -9.71
CA ASN A 55 15.26 7.39 -9.98
C ASN A 55 14.62 8.09 -8.78
N LEU A 56 14.94 7.66 -7.55
CA LEU A 56 14.49 8.32 -6.32
C LEU A 56 15.05 9.75 -6.23
N LYS A 57 16.36 9.93 -6.48
CA LYS A 57 17.01 11.25 -6.46
C LYS A 57 16.43 12.19 -7.53
N ARG A 58 16.22 11.70 -8.77
CA ARG A 58 15.61 12.48 -9.85
C ARG A 58 14.17 12.89 -9.53
N ALA A 59 13.36 11.96 -9.03
CA ALA A 59 11.99 12.22 -8.64
C ALA A 59 11.91 13.25 -7.50
N LEU A 60 12.80 13.16 -6.51
CA LEU A 60 12.91 14.12 -5.40
C LEU A 60 13.22 15.53 -5.92
N VAL A 61 14.26 15.68 -6.74
CA VAL A 61 14.66 16.99 -7.31
C VAL A 61 13.54 17.57 -8.18
N SER A 62 12.86 16.73 -8.97
CA SER A 62 11.75 17.18 -9.81
C SER A 62 10.55 17.67 -8.97
N LEU A 63 10.21 16.95 -7.90
CA LEU A 63 9.15 17.36 -6.98
C LEU A 63 9.49 18.67 -6.24
N GLU A 64 10.72 18.83 -5.76
CA GLU A 64 11.17 20.06 -5.11
C GLU A 64 11.15 21.27 -6.06
N ARG A 65 11.50 21.06 -7.34
CA ARG A 65 11.37 22.08 -8.39
C ARG A 65 9.91 22.44 -8.64
N TYR A 66 9.02 21.46 -8.70
CA TYR A 66 7.59 21.69 -8.89
C TYR A 66 7.00 22.53 -7.74
N ILE A 67 7.31 22.17 -6.49
CA ILE A 67 6.87 22.90 -5.30
C ILE A 67 7.38 24.35 -5.33
N SER A 68 8.68 24.54 -5.59
CA SER A 68 9.31 25.86 -5.63
C SER A 68 8.77 26.73 -6.77
N ARG A 69 8.59 26.15 -7.96
CA ARG A 69 8.14 26.89 -9.17
C ARG A 69 6.70 27.36 -9.06
N ASN A 70 5.84 26.56 -8.42
CA ASN A 70 4.42 26.88 -8.28
C ASN A 70 4.09 27.58 -6.96
N GLY A 71 5.09 27.87 -6.11
CA GLY A 71 4.89 28.54 -4.83
C GLY A 71 4.00 27.76 -3.88
N ILE A 72 4.05 26.42 -3.92
CA ILE A 72 3.18 25.56 -3.12
C ILE A 72 3.61 25.61 -1.66
N THR A 73 2.83 26.31 -0.82
CA THR A 73 3.05 26.42 0.63
C THR A 73 2.26 25.39 1.44
N GLU A 74 1.12 24.94 0.91
CA GLU A 74 0.25 23.95 1.55
C GLU A 74 0.30 22.60 0.81
N PRO A 75 -0.02 21.47 1.47
CA PRO A 75 -0.08 20.17 0.82
C PRO A 75 -1.15 20.18 -0.29
N VAL A 76 -0.74 19.87 -1.51
CA VAL A 76 -1.64 19.77 -2.66
C VAL A 76 -1.85 18.30 -2.99
N GLU A 77 -3.10 17.88 -3.13
CA GLU A 77 -3.45 16.54 -3.58
C GLU A 77 -3.06 16.35 -5.04
N LEU A 78 -2.43 15.21 -5.34
CA LEU A 78 -1.97 14.85 -6.66
C LEU A 78 -2.63 13.55 -7.12
N SER A 79 -3.23 13.60 -8.31
CA SER A 79 -3.69 12.42 -9.01
C SER A 79 -2.51 11.56 -9.49
N LYS A 80 -2.78 10.28 -9.80
CA LYS A 80 -1.75 9.39 -10.41
C LYS A 80 -1.16 9.92 -11.70
N ARG A 81 -1.91 10.73 -12.45
CA ARG A 81 -1.44 11.36 -13.68
C ARG A 81 -0.42 12.45 -13.35
N GLU A 82 -0.77 13.36 -12.44
CA GLU A 82 0.11 14.44 -12.02
C GLU A 82 1.38 13.91 -11.34
N MET A 83 1.26 12.86 -10.51
CA MET A 83 2.43 12.19 -9.94
C MET A 83 3.38 11.65 -11.02
N SER A 84 2.85 11.06 -12.09
CA SER A 84 3.66 10.56 -13.20
C SER A 84 4.44 11.68 -13.88
N ASP A 85 3.76 12.80 -14.14
CA ASP A 85 4.33 13.96 -14.84
C ASP A 85 5.38 14.66 -13.96
N ILE A 86 5.04 14.94 -12.69
CA ILE A 86 5.90 15.66 -11.74
C ILE A 86 7.13 14.84 -11.35
N LEU A 87 6.96 13.54 -11.07
CA LEU A 87 8.07 12.68 -10.64
C LEU A 87 8.92 12.18 -11.82
N CYS A 88 8.53 12.50 -13.07
CA CYS A 88 9.19 12.07 -14.30
C CYS A 88 9.34 10.54 -14.39
N ILE A 89 8.29 9.82 -13.98
CA ILE A 89 8.23 8.34 -14.05
C ILE A 89 6.94 7.93 -14.74
N SER A 90 6.90 6.70 -15.28
CA SER A 90 5.69 6.19 -15.93
C SER A 90 4.57 5.94 -14.91
N ARG A 91 3.29 6.05 -15.32
CA ARG A 91 2.14 5.69 -14.46
C ARG A 91 2.24 4.26 -13.89
N PRO A 92 2.65 3.23 -14.66
CA PRO A 92 2.92 1.91 -14.09
C PRO A 92 4.01 1.91 -13.02
N THR A 93 4.99 2.81 -13.10
CA THR A 93 6.02 2.97 -12.06
C THR A 93 5.44 3.64 -10.81
N VAL A 94 4.55 4.63 -10.97
CA VAL A 94 3.80 5.22 -9.85
C VAL A 94 3.02 4.14 -9.10
N ASP A 95 2.29 3.27 -9.81
CA ASP A 95 1.57 2.16 -9.19
C ASP A 95 2.52 1.21 -8.44
N LYS A 96 3.69 0.90 -9.00
CA LYS A 96 4.71 0.09 -8.31
C LYS A 96 5.25 0.78 -7.06
N TRP A 97 5.40 2.10 -7.07
CA TRP A 97 5.90 2.87 -5.92
C TRP A 97 4.85 2.96 -4.81
N ILE A 98 3.57 3.03 -5.16
CA ILE A 98 2.45 2.94 -4.20
C ILE A 98 2.38 1.53 -3.61
N ASP A 99 2.38 0.49 -4.47
CA ASP A 99 2.37 -0.93 -4.04
C ASP A 99 3.56 -1.28 -3.12
N ALA A 100 4.71 -0.62 -3.33
CA ALA A 100 5.93 -0.81 -2.54
C ALA A 100 6.02 0.10 -1.31
N GLU A 101 4.98 0.89 -1.02
CA GLU A 101 4.95 1.88 0.07
C GLU A 101 6.08 2.93 0.03
N ILE A 102 6.65 3.15 -1.16
CA ILE A 102 7.61 4.24 -1.42
C ILE A 102 6.86 5.58 -1.40
N ILE A 103 5.68 5.60 -2.03
CA ILE A 103 4.70 6.68 -1.93
C ILE A 103 3.62 6.21 -0.95
N LYS A 104 3.45 6.92 0.15
CA LYS A 104 2.44 6.61 1.16
C LYS A 104 1.25 7.55 1.00
N ALA A 105 0.05 6.98 1.00
CA ALA A 105 -1.16 7.76 1.11
C ALA A 105 -1.25 8.38 2.50
N GLU A 106 -1.72 9.62 2.59
CA GLU A 106 -2.19 10.17 3.86
C GLU A 106 -3.50 9.47 4.20
N ILE A 107 -3.53 8.82 5.36
CA ILE A 107 -4.75 8.27 5.94
C ILE A 107 -5.36 9.42 6.74
N PRO A 108 -6.57 9.91 6.41
CA PRO A 108 -7.22 10.92 7.22
C PRO A 108 -7.43 10.37 8.64
N GLU A 109 -7.14 11.19 9.66
CA GLU A 109 -7.15 10.80 11.08
C GLU A 109 -8.49 10.21 11.55
N THR A 110 -9.58 10.42 10.81
CA THR A 110 -10.91 9.84 11.06
C THR A 110 -11.05 8.36 10.69
N ALA A 111 -10.07 7.73 10.05
CA ALA A 111 -10.13 6.32 9.64
C ALA A 111 -9.52 5.34 10.66
N SER A 112 -9.18 5.79 11.88
CA SER A 112 -8.49 4.93 12.86
C SER A 112 -9.39 3.94 13.61
N ASP A 113 -10.71 3.97 13.43
CA ASP A 113 -11.59 3.12 14.22
C ASP A 113 -12.39 2.14 13.38
N LYS A 114 -11.94 0.88 13.53
CA LYS A 114 -12.66 -0.37 13.27
C LYS A 114 -12.82 -0.70 11.79
N PHE A 115 -12.45 -1.94 11.47
CA PHE A 115 -12.57 -2.57 10.15
C PHE A 115 -11.49 -2.18 9.13
N SER A 116 -10.39 -2.95 9.16
CA SER A 116 -9.57 -3.25 7.98
C SER A 116 -10.32 -4.14 6.97
N SER A 117 -11.62 -3.94 6.80
CA SER A 117 -12.31 -4.37 5.60
C SER A 117 -11.88 -3.42 4.49
N ILE A 118 -11.45 -3.99 3.38
CA ILE A 118 -11.10 -3.33 2.12
C ILE A 118 -12.31 -2.50 1.66
N GLN A 119 -12.46 -1.30 2.20
CA GLN A 119 -13.38 -0.29 1.72
C GLN A 119 -12.53 0.90 1.26
N TYR A 120 -12.85 1.33 0.06
CA TYR A 120 -12.19 2.36 -0.74
C TYR A 120 -12.05 3.67 0.05
N TYR A 121 -11.01 3.80 0.87
CA TYR A 121 -10.53 5.12 1.21
C TYR A 121 -9.88 5.69 -0.06
N PRO A 122 -10.27 6.88 -0.54
CA PRO A 122 -9.51 7.55 -1.57
C PRO A 122 -8.09 7.69 -1.02
N HIS A 123 -7.13 7.00 -1.64
CA HIS A 123 -5.72 7.17 -1.29
C HIS A 123 -5.34 8.61 -1.64
N ILE A 124 -5.31 9.48 -0.63
CA ILE A 124 -4.93 10.88 -0.81
C ILE A 124 -3.41 10.92 -0.86
N PHE A 125 -2.86 11.41 -1.97
CA PHE A 125 -1.42 11.59 -2.15
C PHE A 125 -1.13 13.08 -2.22
N THR A 126 -0.52 13.62 -1.17
CA THR A 126 -0.15 15.04 -1.14
C THR A 126 1.30 15.25 -1.56
N THR A 127 1.62 16.44 -2.06
CA THR A 127 3.01 16.88 -2.28
C THR A 127 3.89 16.64 -1.04
N ARG A 128 3.36 16.86 0.16
CA ARG A 128 4.03 16.65 1.45
C ARG A 128 4.35 15.17 1.70
N SER A 129 3.35 14.30 1.62
CA SER A 129 3.51 12.85 1.87
C SER A 129 4.53 12.21 0.93
N ILE A 130 4.48 12.57 -0.35
CA ILE A 130 5.41 12.07 -1.37
C ILE A 130 6.82 12.58 -1.09
N LEU A 131 6.98 13.87 -0.78
CA LEU A 131 8.28 14.46 -0.47
C LEU A 131 8.92 13.78 0.75
N GLN A 132 8.15 13.56 1.81
CA GLN A 132 8.64 12.91 3.03
C GLN A 132 9.04 11.45 2.77
N GLY A 133 8.25 10.71 2.00
CA GLY A 133 8.56 9.34 1.60
C GLY A 133 9.86 9.24 0.81
N LEU A 134 10.03 10.13 -0.18
CA LEU A 134 11.24 10.16 -1.01
C LEU A 134 12.48 10.58 -0.23
N LYS A 135 12.41 11.64 0.61
CA LYS A 135 13.55 12.08 1.44
C LYS A 135 14.03 10.97 2.36
N LYS A 136 13.12 10.33 3.09
CA LYS A 136 13.45 9.22 4.00
C LYS A 136 14.16 8.06 3.32
N LEU A 137 13.86 7.81 2.03
CA LEU A 137 14.52 6.76 1.26
C LEU A 137 15.86 7.21 0.68
N VAL A 138 15.97 8.46 0.23
CA VAL A 138 17.23 9.03 -0.26
C VAL A 138 18.27 9.16 0.85
N ASP A 139 17.86 9.53 2.07
CA ASP A 139 18.76 9.65 3.23
C ASP A 139 19.33 8.30 3.71
N LYS A 140 18.74 7.19 3.27
CA LYS A 140 19.15 5.81 3.62
C LYS A 140 20.04 5.15 2.56
N LEU A 141 20.28 5.82 1.43
CA LEU A 141 21.07 5.33 0.30
C LEU A 141 22.52 5.79 0.40
#